data_AF-A0A7V3JSJ3-F1
#
_entry.id   AF-A0A7V3JSJ3-F1
#
_cell.length_a   1.000
_cell.length_b   1.000
_cell.length_c   1.000
_cell.angle_alpha   90.00
_cell.angle_beta   90.00
_cell.angle_gamma   90.00
#
_symmetry.space_group_name_H-M   'P 1'
#
loop_
_entity.id
_entity.type
_entity.pdbx_description
1 polymer ?
#
loop_
_entity_poly.entity_id
_entity_poly.type
_entity_poly.pdbx_seq_one_letter_code
_entity_poly.pdbx_strand_id
1 'polypeptide(L)'
;MIFILTIKRFYHLLVPERIRVWIKQNIFYLEYQEIHIERIEQTYEKLCKWIKKHPETMLMLTFSINEPSYKTLKLYEKLISTFKNPIGLHVHLVNGLYSPPTQPLQDYQTQYEIINRGYMHLKELGVSTIDFTSGNWKYDMNTFQVCKKLNLINVHIKLKEIPKITYDFGIPKGI
;
A
#
# COMPACT_ATOMS: atom_id res chain seq x y z
N MET A 1 0.98 -16.93 0.70
CA MET A 1 2.31 -17.51 1.02
C MET A 1 2.75 -18.65 0.09
N ILE A 2 1.91 -19.16 -0.83
CA ILE A 2 2.31 -20.19 -1.83
C ILE A 2 2.90 -19.57 -3.11
N PHE A 3 2.56 -18.31 -3.43
CA PHE A 3 2.95 -17.65 -4.70
C PHE A 3 4.35 -17.01 -4.73
N ILE A 4 4.90 -16.59 -3.57
CA ILE A 4 6.25 -15.99 -3.48
C ILE A 4 7.33 -17.00 -3.85
N LEU A 5 7.14 -18.28 -3.48
CA LEU A 5 8.02 -19.37 -3.87
C LEU A 5 8.01 -19.61 -5.39
N THR A 6 6.85 -19.46 -6.04
CA THR A 6 6.70 -19.62 -7.48
C THR A 6 7.43 -18.51 -8.24
N ILE A 7 7.31 -17.25 -7.82
CA ILE A 7 8.01 -16.12 -8.47
C ILE A 7 9.53 -16.25 -8.32
N LYS A 8 10.05 -16.66 -7.15
CA LYS A 8 11.48 -16.99 -6.98
C LYS A 8 11.96 -18.05 -7.97
N ARG A 9 11.09 -18.97 -8.37
CA ARG A 9 11.43 -20.07 -9.28
C ARG A 9 11.40 -19.66 -10.75
N PHE A 10 10.63 -18.64 -11.15
CA PHE A 10 10.46 -18.26 -12.57
C PHE A 10 10.92 -16.83 -12.92
N TYR A 11 11.37 -16.00 -11.96
CA TYR A 11 11.81 -14.62 -12.28
C TYR A 11 12.99 -14.57 -13.25
N HIS A 12 13.86 -15.59 -13.25
CA HIS A 12 14.97 -15.71 -14.18
C HIS A 12 14.53 -15.95 -15.64
N LEU A 13 13.27 -16.29 -15.89
CA LEU A 13 12.74 -16.47 -17.24
C LEU A 13 12.03 -15.20 -17.75
N LEU A 14 11.48 -14.41 -16.84
CA LEU A 14 10.66 -13.24 -17.16
C LEU A 14 11.42 -11.91 -17.11
N VAL A 15 12.55 -11.87 -16.38
CA VAL A 15 13.33 -10.65 -16.19
C VAL A 15 14.64 -10.74 -16.98
N PRO A 16 15.00 -9.72 -17.79
CA PRO A 16 16.29 -9.63 -18.44
C PRO A 16 17.45 -9.70 -17.44
N GLU A 17 18.50 -10.44 -17.79
CA GLU A 17 19.64 -10.73 -16.92
C GLU A 17 20.28 -9.48 -16.30
N ARG A 18 20.39 -8.41 -17.09
CA ARG A 18 20.93 -7.10 -16.68
C ARG A 18 20.24 -6.46 -15.47
N ILE A 19 19.00 -6.85 -15.16
CA ILE A 19 18.19 -6.29 -14.06
C ILE A 19 18.05 -7.28 -12.90
N ARG A 20 18.41 -8.55 -13.09
CA ARG A 20 18.22 -9.60 -12.06
C ARG A 20 19.07 -9.37 -10.82
N VAL A 21 20.30 -8.90 -11.00
CA VAL A 21 21.21 -8.60 -9.89
C VAL A 21 20.66 -7.44 -9.07
N TRP A 22 20.17 -6.38 -9.73
CA TRP A 22 19.53 -5.26 -9.08
C TRP A 22 18.26 -5.67 -8.32
N ILE A 23 17.38 -6.47 -8.94
CA ILE A 23 16.19 -7.02 -8.28
C ILE A 23 16.58 -7.87 -7.07
N LYS A 24 17.60 -8.73 -7.22
CA LYS A 24 18.02 -9.62 -6.15
C LYS A 24 18.60 -8.86 -4.96
N GLN A 25 19.30 -7.76 -5.19
CA GLN A 25 19.93 -6.95 -4.16
C GLN A 25 18.98 -5.94 -3.50
N ASN A 26 18.02 -5.40 -4.25
CA ASN A 26 17.16 -4.31 -3.76
C ASN A 26 15.75 -4.78 -3.35
N ILE A 27 15.18 -5.75 -4.07
CA ILE A 27 13.80 -6.21 -3.82
C ILE A 27 13.76 -7.32 -2.77
N PHE A 28 14.69 -8.27 -2.79
CA PHE A 28 14.60 -9.45 -1.90
C PHE A 28 15.26 -9.30 -0.52
N TYR A 29 15.97 -8.21 -0.22
CA TYR A 29 16.83 -8.11 0.97
C TYR A 29 16.54 -6.94 1.92
N LEU A 30 15.56 -6.05 1.65
CA LEU A 30 15.30 -4.89 2.51
C LEU A 30 13.85 -4.74 2.98
N GLU A 31 12.95 -5.62 2.57
CA GLU A 31 11.52 -5.35 2.71
C GLU A 31 11.02 -5.71 4.11
N TYR A 32 10.58 -4.70 4.85
CA TYR A 32 9.60 -4.89 5.89
C TYR A 32 8.46 -5.75 5.33
N GLN A 33 7.95 -6.71 6.10
CA GLN A 33 6.71 -7.39 5.69
C GLN A 33 5.58 -6.35 5.73
N GLU A 34 5.12 -5.90 4.57
CA GLU A 34 4.01 -4.96 4.46
C GLU A 34 2.69 -5.66 4.77
N ILE A 35 1.91 -5.14 5.73
CA ILE A 35 0.60 -5.67 6.10
C ILE A 35 -0.47 -4.60 5.89
N HIS A 36 -1.44 -4.91 5.03
CA HIS A 36 -2.61 -4.06 4.77
C HIS A 36 -3.71 -4.35 5.79
N ILE A 37 -4.14 -3.32 6.53
CA ILE A 37 -5.13 -3.48 7.61
C ILE A 37 -6.50 -3.01 7.13
N GLU A 38 -7.26 -3.91 6.49
CA GLU A 38 -8.55 -3.55 5.88
C GLU A 38 -9.75 -3.62 6.84
N ARG A 39 -9.67 -4.42 7.91
CA ARG A 39 -10.78 -4.67 8.85
C ARG A 39 -10.30 -4.75 10.30
N ILE A 40 -9.68 -3.67 10.79
CA ILE A 40 -9.05 -3.66 12.12
C ILE A 40 -9.99 -4.10 13.24
N GLU A 41 -11.28 -3.75 13.16
CA GLU A 41 -12.26 -4.14 14.17
C GLU A 41 -12.41 -5.66 14.36
N GLN A 42 -12.10 -6.45 13.32
CA GLN A 42 -12.18 -7.92 13.34
C GLN A 42 -10.80 -8.57 13.53
N THR A 43 -9.72 -7.87 13.18
CA THR A 43 -8.37 -8.44 13.11
C THR A 43 -7.43 -7.94 14.20
N TYR A 44 -7.81 -6.93 14.99
CA TYR A 44 -6.94 -6.24 15.94
C TYR A 44 -6.15 -7.17 16.85
N GLU A 45 -6.80 -8.12 17.52
CA GLU A 45 -6.11 -9.03 18.44
C GLU A 45 -5.11 -9.95 17.73
N LYS A 46 -5.49 -10.47 16.56
CA LYS A 46 -4.63 -11.33 15.74
C LYS A 46 -3.42 -10.54 15.23
N LEU A 47 -3.65 -9.31 14.77
CA LEU A 47 -2.63 -8.38 14.31
C LEU A 47 -1.63 -8.06 15.43
N CYS A 48 -2.11 -7.74 16.64
CA CYS A 48 -1.23 -7.47 17.79
C CYS A 48 -0.36 -8.67 18.15
N LYS A 49 -0.90 -9.90 18.09
CA LYS A 49 -0.13 -11.13 18.31
C LYS A 49 0.89 -11.37 17.22
N TRP A 50 0.56 -11.05 15.96
CA TRP A 50 1.45 -11.18 14.82
C TRP A 50 2.62 -10.21 14.90
N ILE A 51 2.35 -8.92 15.09
CA ILE A 51 3.35 -7.85 15.18
C ILE A 51 4.38 -8.14 16.27
N LYS A 52 3.96 -8.70 17.42
CA LYS A 52 4.89 -9.09 18.49
C LYS A 52 5.91 -10.14 18.05
N LYS A 53 5.55 -11.00 17.09
CA LYS A 53 6.43 -12.04 16.53
C LYS A 53 7.21 -11.54 15.31
N HIS A 54 6.71 -10.49 14.66
CA HIS A 54 7.23 -9.94 13.41
C HIS A 54 7.52 -8.43 13.57
N PRO A 55 8.48 -8.04 14.42
CA PRO A 55 8.84 -6.64 14.65
C PRO A 55 9.52 -5.98 13.44
N GLU A 56 9.73 -6.69 12.34
CA GLU A 56 10.18 -6.19 11.04
C GLU A 56 9.03 -5.79 10.11
N THR A 57 7.79 -5.78 10.59
CA THR A 57 6.62 -5.48 9.77
C THR A 57 6.45 -3.98 9.53
N MET A 58 5.93 -3.59 8.37
CA MET A 58 5.38 -2.25 8.10
C MET A 58 3.86 -2.35 8.00
N LEU A 59 3.13 -1.39 8.55
CA LEU A 59 1.66 -1.43 8.53
C LEU A 59 1.11 -0.39 7.57
N MET A 60 0.18 -0.79 6.72
CA MET A 60 -0.57 0.13 5.86
C MET A 60 -2.00 0.25 6.38
N LEU A 61 -2.33 1.41 6.98
CA LEU A 61 -3.67 1.63 7.52
C LEU A 61 -4.63 1.94 6.38
N THR A 62 -5.77 1.25 6.38
CA THR A 62 -6.76 1.38 5.31
C THR A 62 -7.73 2.51 5.59
N PHE A 63 -7.87 3.40 4.62
CA PHE A 63 -8.94 4.39 4.52
C PHE A 63 -9.72 4.17 3.23
N SER A 64 -10.99 4.54 3.21
CA SER A 64 -11.88 4.30 2.07
C SER A 64 -12.57 5.57 1.62
N ILE A 65 -13.44 5.47 0.60
CA ILE A 65 -14.36 6.55 0.23
C ILE A 65 -15.34 6.90 1.37
N ASN A 66 -15.62 5.96 2.27
CA ASN A 66 -16.38 6.24 3.49
C ASN A 66 -15.45 6.67 4.62
N GLU A 67 -15.96 7.59 5.45
CA GLU A 67 -15.33 7.99 6.71
C GLU A 67 -15.09 6.77 7.62
N PRO A 68 -13.91 6.66 8.26
CA PRO A 68 -13.67 5.61 9.23
C PRO A 68 -14.61 5.79 10.44
N SER A 69 -15.11 4.68 10.98
CA SER A 69 -15.91 4.72 12.21
C SER A 69 -15.05 5.22 13.39
N TYR A 70 -15.69 5.82 14.40
CA TYR A 70 -15.02 6.19 15.65
C TYR A 70 -14.29 5.00 16.29
N LYS A 71 -14.89 3.81 16.21
CA LYS A 71 -14.30 2.56 16.72
C LYS A 71 -13.03 2.19 15.94
N THR A 72 -13.04 2.32 14.62
CA THR A 72 -11.87 2.09 13.77
C THR A 72 -10.73 3.05 14.13
N LEU A 73 -11.02 4.35 14.25
CA LEU A 73 -10.03 5.36 14.64
C LEU A 73 -9.40 5.07 16.01
N LYS A 74 -10.20 4.71 17.01
CA LYS A 74 -9.67 4.29 18.34
C LYS A 74 -8.75 3.07 18.27
N LEU A 75 -9.08 2.10 17.42
CA LEU A 75 -8.22 0.92 17.25
C LEU A 75 -6.92 1.26 16.54
N TYR A 76 -6.94 2.17 15.56
CA TYR A 76 -5.74 2.71 14.95
C TYR A 76 -4.87 3.46 15.97
N GLU A 77 -5.44 4.38 16.74
CA GLU A 77 -4.73 5.10 17.81
C GLU A 77 -4.04 4.12 18.79
N LYS A 78 -4.79 3.10 19.24
CA LYS A 78 -4.25 2.07 20.13
C LYS A 78 -3.15 1.23 19.48
N LEU A 79 -3.27 0.93 18.18
CA LEU A 79 -2.24 0.21 17.43
C LEU A 79 -0.96 1.06 17.32
N ILE A 80 -1.10 2.30 16.87
CA ILE A 80 -0.02 3.26 16.62
C ILE A 80 0.77 3.55 17.90
N SER A 81 0.09 3.73 19.04
CA SER A 81 0.76 3.99 20.32
C SER A 81 1.70 2.86 20.80
N THR A 82 1.57 1.65 20.24
CA THR A 82 2.40 0.49 20.60
C THR A 82 3.34 0.04 19.49
N PHE A 83 3.12 0.52 18.25
CA PHE A 83 3.84 0.08 17.08
C PHE A 83 4.95 1.07 16.70
N LYS A 84 6.17 0.56 16.52
CA LYS A 84 7.36 1.41 16.35
C LYS A 84 7.87 1.54 14.91
N ASN A 85 7.40 0.69 14.01
CA ASN A 85 7.87 0.70 12.63
C ASN A 85 7.07 1.68 11.77
N PRO A 86 7.51 1.94 10.53
CA PRO A 86 6.79 2.79 9.61
C PRO A 86 5.32 2.35 9.44
N ILE A 87 4.47 3.36 9.33
CA ILE A 87 3.06 3.22 9.03
C ILE A 87 2.80 4.00 7.74
N GLY A 88 2.23 3.33 6.74
CA GLY A 88 1.88 3.91 5.46
C GLY A 88 0.39 4.03 5.24
N LEU A 89 0.05 4.68 4.13
CA LEU A 89 -1.31 4.94 3.71
C LEU A 89 -1.79 3.88 2.72
N HIS A 90 -2.82 3.12 3.08
CA HIS A 90 -3.57 2.28 2.14
C HIS A 90 -4.93 2.92 1.88
N VAL A 91 -5.25 3.23 0.63
CA VAL A 91 -6.55 3.84 0.30
C VAL A 91 -7.43 2.81 -0.42
N HIS A 92 -8.74 2.98 -0.37
CA HIS A 92 -9.77 2.32 -1.18
C HIS A 92 -10.62 3.39 -1.87
N LEU A 93 -10.52 3.51 -3.20
CA LEU A 93 -11.35 4.45 -3.98
C LEU A 93 -12.80 3.97 -4.19
N VAL A 94 -13.08 2.69 -3.89
CA VAL A 94 -14.38 2.06 -4.12
C VAL A 94 -14.83 1.31 -2.87
N ASN A 95 -16.14 1.35 -2.61
CA ASN A 95 -16.75 0.58 -1.54
C ASN A 95 -16.87 -0.90 -1.94
N GLY A 96 -16.15 -1.75 -1.20
CA GLY A 96 -16.15 -3.19 -1.39
C GLY A 96 -14.94 -3.69 -2.17
N LEU A 97 -14.24 -4.66 -1.60
CA LEU A 97 -13.09 -5.31 -2.22
C LEU A 97 -13.44 -6.08 -3.51
N TYR A 98 -14.73 -6.37 -3.72
CA TYR A 98 -15.21 -7.35 -4.69
C TYR A 98 -16.63 -7.05 -5.20
N SER A 99 -17.04 -5.79 -5.30
CA SER A 99 -18.35 -5.43 -5.84
C SER A 99 -18.27 -5.30 -7.37
N PRO A 100 -18.73 -6.26 -8.18
CA PRO A 100 -18.90 -6.04 -9.61
C PRO A 100 -20.06 -5.05 -9.85
N PRO A 101 -19.96 -4.17 -10.87
CA PRO A 101 -18.82 -3.96 -11.75
C PRO A 101 -17.68 -3.19 -11.06
N THR A 102 -16.43 -3.46 -11.48
CA THR A 102 -15.28 -2.62 -11.08
C THR A 102 -15.57 -1.20 -11.52
N GLN A 103 -15.80 -0.30 -10.56
CA GLN A 103 -16.12 1.09 -10.88
C GLN A 103 -14.97 1.71 -11.69
N PRO A 104 -15.28 2.63 -12.62
CA PRO A 104 -14.26 3.32 -13.38
C PRO A 104 -13.27 4.02 -12.44
N LEU A 105 -12.02 4.14 -12.89
CA LEU A 105 -11.03 4.94 -12.17
C LEU A 105 -11.55 6.37 -12.06
N GLN A 106 -11.51 6.89 -10.83
CA GLN A 106 -11.96 8.23 -10.52
C GLN A 106 -11.04 9.26 -11.16
N ASP A 107 -11.56 10.44 -11.47
CA ASP A 107 -10.74 11.54 -11.98
C ASP A 107 -9.71 12.04 -10.95
N TYR A 108 -8.79 12.90 -11.39
CA TYR A 108 -7.75 13.46 -10.55
C TYR A 108 -8.29 14.12 -9.27
N GLN A 109 -9.35 14.92 -9.38
CA GLN A 109 -9.89 15.69 -8.26
C GLN A 109 -10.48 14.76 -7.20
N THR A 110 -11.24 13.76 -7.63
CA THR A 110 -11.83 12.75 -6.75
C THR A 110 -10.76 11.89 -6.09
N GLN A 111 -9.73 11.46 -6.84
CA GLN A 111 -8.59 10.75 -6.26
C GLN A 111 -7.87 11.61 -5.22
N TYR A 112 -7.65 12.90 -5.51
CA TYR A 112 -7.02 13.84 -4.59
C TYR A 112 -7.80 13.95 -3.29
N GLU A 113 -9.11 14.17 -3.35
CA GLU A 113 -9.96 14.33 -2.17
C GLU A 113 -9.93 13.09 -1.26
N ILE A 114 -10.10 11.90 -1.85
CA ILE A 114 -10.14 10.65 -1.10
C ILE A 114 -8.76 10.33 -0.48
N ILE A 115 -7.68 10.45 -1.25
CA ILE A 115 -6.32 10.16 -0.77
C ILE A 115 -5.90 11.20 0.28
N ASN A 116 -6.16 12.48 0.04
CA ASN A 116 -5.85 13.55 0.98
C ASN A 116 -6.59 13.36 2.31
N ARG A 117 -7.87 12.96 2.28
CA ARG A 117 -8.60 12.68 3.52
C ARG A 117 -7.95 11.55 4.33
N GLY A 118 -7.62 10.42 3.69
CA GLY A 118 -6.92 9.32 4.37
C GLY A 118 -5.57 9.76 4.94
N TYR A 119 -4.83 10.58 4.18
CA TYR A 119 -3.57 11.17 4.61
C TYR A 119 -3.73 12.12 5.82
N MET A 120 -4.78 12.94 5.83
CA MET A 120 -5.07 13.83 6.95
C MET A 120 -5.44 13.06 8.22
N HIS A 121 -6.24 12.00 8.13
CA HIS A 121 -6.52 11.14 9.28
C HIS A 121 -5.26 10.46 9.84
N LEU A 122 -4.33 10.01 9.00
CA LEU A 122 -3.04 9.52 9.48
C LEU A 122 -2.28 10.59 10.26
N LYS A 123 -2.25 11.82 9.75
CA LYS A 123 -1.62 12.94 10.46
C LYS A 123 -2.29 13.26 11.79
N GLU A 124 -3.62 13.24 11.84
CA GLU A 124 -4.39 13.43 13.07
C GLU A 124 -4.08 12.35 14.13
N LEU A 125 -3.77 11.14 13.68
CA LEU A 125 -3.31 10.03 14.53
C LEU A 125 -1.81 10.13 14.90
N GLY A 126 -1.13 11.23 14.54
CA GLY A 126 0.29 11.46 14.83
C GLY A 126 1.26 10.73 13.89
N VAL A 127 0.78 10.18 12.78
CA VAL A 127 1.62 9.46 11.80
C VAL A 127 2.03 10.39 10.67
N SER A 128 3.34 10.57 10.51
CA SER A 128 3.93 11.12 9.29
C SER A 128 4.34 9.98 8.38
N THR A 129 3.96 10.03 7.10
CA THR A 129 4.30 9.00 6.12
C THR A 129 4.61 9.59 4.76
N ILE A 130 5.48 8.90 4.02
CA ILE A 130 5.76 9.11 2.60
C ILE A 130 5.29 7.91 1.75
N ASP A 131 4.73 6.90 2.40
CA ASP A 131 4.39 5.61 1.81
C ASP A 131 2.91 5.54 1.49
N PHE A 132 2.62 5.09 0.27
CA PHE A 132 1.28 4.95 -0.25
C PHE A 132 1.11 3.62 -0.98
N THR A 133 -0.03 2.98 -0.78
CA THR A 133 -0.44 1.81 -1.56
C THR A 133 -1.90 1.93 -1.95
N SER A 134 -2.22 1.48 -3.16
CA SER A 134 -3.60 1.36 -3.59
C SER A 134 -4.21 0.04 -3.10
N GLY A 135 -5.45 0.10 -2.64
CA GLY A 135 -6.37 -1.03 -2.56
C GLY A 135 -6.69 -1.63 -3.95
N ASN A 136 -7.87 -2.19 -4.14
CA ASN A 136 -8.18 -2.99 -5.33
C ASN A 136 -8.54 -2.15 -6.59
N TRP A 137 -7.69 -1.20 -7.01
CA TRP A 137 -7.78 -0.53 -8.32
C TRP A 137 -6.42 -0.46 -9.02
N LYS A 138 -6.43 0.01 -10.28
CA LYS A 138 -5.23 0.15 -11.13
C LYS A 138 -4.63 1.55 -11.02
N TYR A 139 -3.32 1.65 -11.06
CA TYR A 139 -2.63 2.94 -11.09
C TYR A 139 -2.82 3.64 -12.44
N ASP A 140 -3.05 4.95 -12.40
CA ASP A 140 -3.01 5.84 -13.57
C ASP A 140 -2.16 7.09 -13.31
N MET A 141 -2.01 7.94 -14.33
CA MET A 141 -1.23 9.18 -14.22
C MET A 141 -1.77 10.09 -13.10
N ASN A 142 -3.09 10.12 -12.92
CA ASN A 142 -3.72 10.92 -11.88
C ASN A 142 -3.30 10.44 -10.48
N THR A 143 -3.25 9.12 -10.26
CA THR A 143 -2.78 8.54 -8.99
C THR A 143 -1.38 9.05 -8.63
N PHE A 144 -0.45 8.99 -9.59
CA PHE A 144 0.93 9.44 -9.35
C PHE A 144 1.04 10.95 -9.15
N GLN A 145 0.25 11.74 -9.88
CA GLN A 145 0.19 13.20 -9.69
C GLN A 145 -0.34 13.58 -8.30
N VAL A 146 -1.38 12.89 -7.83
CA VAL A 146 -1.92 13.07 -6.47
C VAL A 146 -0.88 12.70 -5.42
N CYS A 147 -0.24 11.53 -5.57
CA CYS A 147 0.81 11.09 -4.64
C CYS A 147 1.95 12.11 -4.54
N LYS A 148 2.43 12.61 -5.69
CA LYS A 148 3.45 13.66 -5.74
C LYS A 148 3.00 14.94 -5.04
N LYS A 149 1.75 15.37 -5.27
CA LYS A 149 1.19 16.58 -4.63
C LYS A 149 1.10 16.45 -3.12
N LEU A 150 0.84 15.26 -2.60
CA LEU A 150 0.74 14.96 -1.17
C LEU A 150 2.06 14.53 -0.53
N ASN A 151 3.18 14.59 -1.26
CA ASN A 151 4.50 14.13 -0.83
C ASN A 151 4.54 12.63 -0.42
N LEU A 152 3.69 11.82 -1.05
CA LEU A 152 3.68 10.35 -0.95
C LEU A 152 4.61 9.78 -2.02
N ILE A 153 5.92 9.88 -1.78
CA ILE A 153 6.94 9.57 -2.79
C ILE A 153 7.24 8.08 -2.93
N ASN A 154 6.94 7.27 -1.91
CA ASN A 154 7.09 5.80 -1.95
C ASN A 154 5.75 5.15 -2.30
N VAL A 155 5.55 4.82 -3.58
CA VAL A 155 4.32 4.15 -4.03
C VAL A 155 4.54 2.64 -4.13
N HIS A 156 3.87 1.88 -3.27
CA HIS A 156 3.97 0.43 -3.13
C HIS A 156 3.09 -0.26 -4.18
N ILE A 157 3.65 -0.44 -5.38
CA ILE A 157 2.94 -0.99 -6.54
C ILE A 157 2.83 -2.52 -6.42
N LYS A 158 1.61 -3.05 -6.58
CA LYS A 158 1.37 -4.50 -6.66
C LYS A 158 2.19 -5.09 -7.80
N LEU A 159 2.96 -6.15 -7.52
CA LEU A 159 3.85 -6.81 -8.49
C LEU A 159 3.19 -7.10 -9.86
N LYS A 160 1.91 -7.48 -9.88
CA LYS A 160 1.15 -7.77 -11.12
C LYS A 160 0.95 -6.54 -12.02
N GLU A 161 0.96 -5.34 -11.47
CA GLU A 161 0.78 -4.08 -12.21
C GLU A 161 2.10 -3.51 -12.73
N ILE A 162 3.25 -3.93 -12.17
CA ILE A 162 4.58 -3.45 -12.55
C ILE A 162 4.85 -3.59 -14.05
N PRO A 163 4.59 -4.75 -14.71
CA PRO A 163 4.87 -4.88 -16.14
C PRO A 163 4.08 -3.88 -16.98
N LYS A 164 2.81 -3.64 -16.63
CA LYS A 164 1.96 -2.70 -17.34
C LYS A 164 2.43 -1.26 -17.13
N ILE A 165 2.68 -0.86 -15.88
CA ILE A 165 3.16 0.50 -15.55
C ILE A 165 4.50 0.76 -16.23
N THR A 166 5.40 -0.23 -16.22
CA THR A 166 6.71 -0.13 -16.88
C THR A 166 6.57 0.00 -18.40
N TYR A 167 5.61 -0.71 -19.01
CA TYR A 167 5.33 -0.62 -20.43
C TYR A 167 4.75 0.76 -20.80
N ASP A 168 3.76 1.24 -20.04
CA ASP A 168 3.03 2.48 -20.33
C ASP A 168 3.86 3.74 -20.00
N PHE A 169 4.70 3.70 -18.96
CA PHE A 169 5.36 4.90 -18.40
C PHE A 169 6.88 4.77 -18.28
N GLY A 170 7.46 3.64 -18.69
CA GLY A 170 8.88 3.33 -18.48
C GLY A 170 9.19 2.87 -17.06
N ILE A 171 10.44 2.48 -16.79
CA ILE A 171 10.89 2.15 -15.43
C ILE A 171 10.98 3.48 -14.66
N PRO A 172 10.20 3.68 -13.58
CA PRO A 172 10.26 4.91 -12.80
C PRO A 172 11.65 5.08 -12.20
N LYS A 173 12.26 6.26 -12.35
CA LYS A 173 13.52 6.58 -11.68
C LYS A 173 13.23 6.79 -10.19
N GLY A 174 13.67 5.87 -9.33
CA GLY A 174 13.52 5.98 -7.87
C GLY A 174 12.55 4.98 -7.23
N ILE A 175 12.28 3.84 -7.88
CA ILE A 175 11.80 2.62 -7.20
C ILE A 175 13.02 1.77 -6.85
#